data_AF-A0A6G1CRT1-F1
#
_entry.id   AF-A0A6G1CRT1-F1
#
_cell.length_a   1.000
_cell.length_b   1.000
_cell.length_c   1.000
_cell.angle_alpha   90.00
_cell.angle_beta   90.00
_cell.angle_gamma   90.00
#
_symmetry.space_group_name_H-M   'P 1'
#
loop_
_entity.id
_entity.type
_entity.pdbx_description
1 polymer ?
#
loop_
_entity_poly.entity_id
_entity_poly.type
_entity_poly.pdbx_seq_one_letter_code
_entity_poly.pdbx_strand_id
1 'polypeptide(L)' 'MWRHTLTLTRLQTPAFSYCFSDFPWPPDMSEVFPQHDQVVDYLAAYARCHGVRECVQFGCKVLAAEYAGVLDE' A
#
# COMPACT_ATOMS: atom_id res chain seq x y z
N MET A 1 -13.73 2.49 -4.45
CA MET A 1 -13.72 3.59 -3.46
C MET A 1 -12.43 4.40 -3.57
N TRP A 2 -11.25 3.82 -3.35
CA TRP A 2 -9.94 4.52 -3.44
C TRP A 2 -9.56 5.18 -4.78
N ARG A 3 -10.11 4.70 -5.90
CA ARG A 3 -9.83 5.27 -7.23
C ARG A 3 -10.52 6.60 -7.48
N HIS A 4 -11.58 6.92 -6.73
CA HIS A 4 -12.43 8.10 -6.90
C HIS A 4 -12.63 8.75 -5.54
N THR A 5 -11.52 9.02 -4.88
CA THR A 5 -11.49 9.69 -3.59
C THR A 5 -11.60 11.19 -3.83
N LEU A 6 -12.37 11.91 -3.01
CA LEU A 6 -12.37 13.37 -3.05
C LEU A 6 -10.94 13.86 -2.78
N THR A 7 -10.48 14.85 -3.53
CA THR A 7 -9.11 15.41 -3.37
C THR A 7 -8.82 15.84 -1.93
N LEU A 8 -9.84 16.19 -1.16
CA LEU A 8 -9.74 16.60 0.24
C LEU A 8 -9.54 15.45 1.23
N THR A 9 -9.63 14.19 0.80
CA THR A 9 -9.42 13.07 1.70
C THR A 9 -7.96 13.01 2.12
N ARG A 10 -7.77 13.02 3.44
CA ARG A 10 -6.47 12.95 4.10
C ARG A 10 -6.39 11.69 4.96
N LEU A 11 -5.17 11.23 5.19
CA LEU A 11 -4.86 10.18 6.12
C LEU A 11 -5.34 10.58 7.53
N GLN A 12 -6.04 9.68 8.22
CA GLN A 12 -6.54 9.94 9.59
C GLN A 12 -5.48 9.72 10.67
N THR A 13 -4.33 9.16 10.27
CA THR A 13 -3.17 8.87 11.12
C THR A 13 -2.02 9.78 10.69
N PRO A 14 -1.17 10.26 11.62
CA PRO A 14 0.01 11.02 11.25
C PRO A 14 0.94 10.21 10.34
N ALA A 15 1.61 10.87 9.40
CA ALA A 15 2.47 10.18 8.45
C ALA A 15 3.61 9.39 9.10
N PHE A 16 4.23 9.93 10.15
CA PHE A 16 5.33 9.27 10.86
C PHE A 16 4.93 7.94 11.52
N SER A 17 3.63 7.73 11.79
CA SER A 17 3.11 6.46 12.30
C SER A 17 2.47 5.59 11.22
N TYR A 18 2.39 6.10 9.98
CA TYR A 18 1.92 5.38 8.80
C TYR A 18 3.06 5.25 7.78
N CYS A 19 4.08 4.47 8.11
CA CYS A 19 5.15 4.11 7.17
C CYS A 19 5.64 2.69 7.44
N PHE A 20 6.22 2.06 6.42
CA PHE A 20 6.99 0.85 6.61
C PHE A 20 8.28 1.16 7.37
N SER A 21 8.68 0.27 8.28
CA SER A 21 9.85 0.47 9.16
C SER A 21 11.17 0.58 8.38
N ASP A 22 11.23 -0.02 7.19
CA ASP A 22 12.38 -0.04 6.28
C ASP A 22 12.25 0.96 5.12
N PHE A 23 11.11 1.66 5.02
CA PHE A 23 10.83 2.61 3.95
C PHE A 23 10.09 3.83 4.52
N PRO A 24 10.80 4.77 5.18
CA PRO A 24 10.19 5.95 5.75
C PRO A 24 9.66 6.89 4.66
N TRP A 25 8.84 7.86 5.06
CA TRP A 25 8.42 8.94 4.15
C TRP A 25 9.62 9.77 3.67
N PRO A 26 9.52 10.37 2.47
CA PRO A 26 10.54 11.29 1.98
C PRO A 26 10.75 12.48 2.94
N PRO A 27 11.99 12.99 3.09
CA PRO A 27 12.28 14.09 4.01
C PRO A 27 11.57 15.40 3.65
N ASP A 28 11.25 15.60 2.36
CA ASP A 28 10.56 16.79 1.87
C ASP A 28 9.05 16.78 2.14
N MET A 29 8.52 15.69 2.70
CA MET A 29 7.11 15.55 3.04
C MET A 29 6.84 16.29 4.36
N SER A 30 6.24 17.48 4.25
CA SER A 30 5.97 18.37 5.38
C SER A 30 4.57 18.21 5.99
N GLU A 31 3.71 17.37 5.39
CA GLU A 31 2.30 17.26 5.75
C GLU A 31 2.10 16.21 6.86
N VAL A 32 1.57 16.63 8.01
CA VAL A 32 1.33 15.72 9.14
C VAL A 32 0.29 14.66 8.77
N PHE A 33 -0.73 15.04 8.01
CA PHE A 33 -1.83 14.19 7.55
C PHE A 33 -1.91 14.21 6.02
N PRO A 34 -1.15 13.34 5.33
CA PRO A 34 -0.97 13.41 3.89
C PRO A 34 -2.28 13.22 3.14
N GLN A 35 -2.38 13.89 1.99
CA GLN A 35 -3.49 13.72 1.07
C GLN A 35 -3.46 12.33 0.41
N HIS A 36 -4.60 11.90 -0.11
CA HIS A 36 -4.74 10.55 -0.68
C HIS A 36 -3.74 10.26 -1.81
N ASP A 37 -3.42 11.25 -2.65
CA ASP A 37 -2.49 11.15 -3.78
C ASP A 37 -1.06 10.93 -3.28
N GLN A 38 -0.64 11.68 -2.26
CA GLN A 38 0.65 11.51 -1.60
C GLN A 38 0.81 10.11 -0.99
N VAL A 39 -0.26 9.56 -0.40
CA VAL A 39 -0.27 8.18 0.12
C VAL A 39 -0.16 7.17 -1.01
N VAL A 40 -0.87 7.37 -2.12
CA VAL A 40 -0.80 6.48 -3.29
C VAL A 40 0.61 6.51 -3.90
N ASP A 41 1.23 7.67 -4.02
CA ASP A 41 2.59 7.82 -4.55
C ASP A 41 3.63 7.14 -3.67
N TYR A 42 3.49 7.25 -2.34
CA TYR A 42 4.34 6.54 -1.38
C TYR A 42 4.23 5.02 -1.52
N LEU A 43 3.00 4.48 -1.58
CA LEU A 43 2.78 3.05 -1.76
C LEU A 43 3.29 2.55 -3.11
N ALA A 44 3.15 3.36 -4.17
CA ALA A 44 3.69 3.04 -5.49
C ALA A 44 5.23 3.02 -5.50
N ALA A 45 5.87 3.95 -4.79
CA ALA A 45 7.31 3.97 -4.63
C ALA A 45 7.82 2.74 -3.87
N TYR A 46 7.17 2.38 -2.76
CA TYR A 46 7.48 1.16 -2.01
C TYR A 46 7.36 -0.08 -2.90
N ALA A 47 6.23 -0.23 -3.60
CA ALA A 47 5.98 -1.38 -4.46
C ALA A 47 7.04 -1.54 -5.57
N ARG A 48 7.55 -0.42 -6.11
CA ARG A 48 8.63 -0.42 -7.11
C ARG A 48 9.98 -0.79 -6.50
N CYS A 49 10.32 -0.29 -5.32
CA CYS A 49 11.61 -0.54 -4.68
C CYS A 49 11.75 -1.99 -4.17
N HIS A 50 10.63 -2.61 -3.76
CA HIS A 50 10.63 -3.94 -3.12
C HIS A 50 10.13 -5.08 -4.02
N GLY A 51 9.93 -4.81 -5.32
CA GLY A 51 9.53 -5.87 -6.26
C GLY A 51 8.10 -6.39 -6.05
N VAL A 52 7.23 -5.60 -5.43
CA VAL A 52 5.85 -6.04 -5.10
C VAL A 52 5.00 -6.11 -6.38
N ARG A 53 5.23 -5.22 -7.35
CA ARG A 53 4.39 -5.15 -8.57
C ARG A 53 4.53 -6.39 -9.43
N GLU A 54 5.71 -6.99 -9.44
CA GLU A 54 6.09 -8.20 -10.18
C GLU A 54 5.41 -9.45 -9.60
N CYS A 55 5.07 -9.42 -8.31
CA CYS A 55 4.38 -10.48 -7.59
C CYS A 55 2.84 -10.37 -7.66
N VAL A 56 2.29 -9.32 -8.28
CA VAL A 56 0.84 -9.04 -8.28
C VAL A 56 0.23 -9.29 -9.64
N GLN A 57 -0.78 -10.16 -9.68
CA GLN A 57 -1.62 -10.37 -10.86
C GLN A 57 -2.90 -9.52 -10.80
N PHE A 58 -2.94 -8.43 -11.56
CA PHE A 58 -4.11 -7.56 -11.63
C PHE A 58 -5.23 -8.16 -12.48
N GLY A 59 -6.47 -7.75 -12.21
CA GLY A 59 -7.65 -8.22 -12.96
C GLY A 59 -8.11 -9.63 -12.60
N CYS A 60 -7.47 -10.27 -11.62
CA CYS A 60 -7.85 -11.58 -11.13
C CYS A 60 -8.79 -11.48 -9.93
N LYS A 61 -9.95 -12.14 -10.02
CA LYS A 61 -10.87 -12.32 -8.90
C LYS A 61 -10.62 -13.68 -8.26
N VAL A 62 -10.24 -13.67 -6.98
CA VAL A 62 -10.14 -14.91 -6.18
C VAL A 62 -11.55 -15.43 -5.91
N LEU A 63 -11.85 -16.66 -6.31
CA LEU A 63 -13.19 -17.28 -6.15
C LEU A 63 -13.29 -18.11 -4.88
N ALA A 64 -12.24 -18.86 -4.55
CA ALA A 64 -12.13 -19.70 -3.37
C ALA A 64 -10.66 -19.81 -2.95
N ALA A 65 -10.46 -20.15 -1.68
CA ALA A 65 -9.17 -20.55 -1.13
C ALA A 65 -9.44 -21.75 -0.22
N GLU A 66 -8.76 -22.86 -0.47
CA GLU A 66 -8.96 -24.12 0.24
C GLU A 66 -7.64 -24.58 0.87
N TYR A 67 -7.74 -25.22 2.03
CA TYR A 67 -6.57 -25.80 2.69
C TYR A 67 -6.17 -27.10 1.99
N ALA A 68 -4.93 -27.18 1.52
CA ALA A 68 -4.44 -28.31 0.74
C ALA A 68 -4.03 -29.55 1.57
N GLY A 69 -4.19 -29.52 2.90
CA GLY A 69 -3.63 -30.53 3.79
C GLY A 69 -2.17 -30.27 4.16
N VAL A 70 -1.65 -31.01 5.15
CA VAL A 70 -0.20 -31.14 5.37
C VAL A 70 0.26 -32.32 4.50
N LEU A 71 1.37 -32.20 3.78
CA LEU A 71 2.03 -33.37 3.20
C LEU A 71 2.54 -34.23 4.36
N ASP A 72 1.88 -35.36 4.61
CA ASP A 72 2.45 -36.41 5.47
C ASP A 72 3.72 -36.94 4.77
N GLU A 73 4.87 -36.86 5.46
CA GLU A 73 6.18 -37.35 5.01
C GLU A 73 6.24 -38.89 4.87
#